data_AF-A0A1M7AJ44-F1
#
_entry.id   AF-A0A1M7AJ44-F1
#
_cell.length_a   1.000
_cell.length_b   1.000
_cell.length_c   1.000
_cell.angle_alpha   90.00
_cell.angle_beta   90.00
_cell.angle_gamma   90.00
#
_symmetry.space_group_name_H-M   'P 1'
#
loop_
_entity.id
_entity.type
_entity.pdbx_description
1 polymer ?
#
loop_
_entity_poly.entity_id
_entity_poly.type
_entity_poly.pdbx_seq_one_letter_code
_entity_poly.pdbx_strand_id
1 'polypeptide(L)'
;MQYFVVMIDYGRRGREAIVDPEVTRREVVSRIASGEYRNISFIHEIADNSVGDITAEILAEAALPEIPVSGADLQAGRFDHARDLRKHEEV
;
A
#
# COMPACT_ATOMS: atom_id res chain seq x y z
N MET A 1 8.13 18.87 7.42
CA MET A 1 7.51 18.45 6.12
C MET A 1 8.06 17.07 5.81
N GLN A 2 7.21 16.09 5.54
CA GLN A 2 7.60 14.68 5.38
C GLN A 2 7.43 14.26 3.92
N TYR A 3 8.45 13.63 3.33
CA TYR A 3 8.37 13.13 1.96
C TYR A 3 9.32 11.97 1.74
N PHE A 4 9.11 11.24 0.65
CA PHE A 4 9.88 10.06 0.30
C PHE A 4 10.72 10.33 -0.94
N VAL A 5 11.94 9.77 -0.94
CA VAL A 5 12.82 9.72 -2.10
C VAL A 5 12.98 8.27 -2.48
N VAL A 6 12.44 7.89 -3.64
CA VAL A 6 12.59 6.54 -4.20
C VAL A 6 13.63 6.59 -5.29
N MET A 7 14.73 5.85 -5.11
CA MET A 7 15.79 5.78 -6.10
C MET A 7 15.66 4.52 -6.95
N ILE A 8 15.43 4.70 -8.25
CA ILE A 8 15.30 3.63 -9.23
C ILE A 8 16.61 3.50 -10.03
N ASP A 9 17.11 2.27 -10.15
CA ASP A 9 18.28 1.96 -10.99
C ASP A 9 17.84 1.36 -12.34
N TYR A 10 18.14 2.09 -13.42
CA TYR A 10 17.92 1.63 -14.79
C TYR A 10 19.20 1.07 -15.45
N GLY A 11 20.22 0.76 -14.64
CA GLY A 11 21.51 0.23 -15.07
C GLY A 11 22.27 1.24 -15.92
N ARG A 12 22.55 0.88 -17.18
CA ARG A 12 23.33 1.73 -18.11
C ARG A 12 22.66 3.07 -18.42
N ARG A 13 21.35 3.20 -18.16
CA ARG A 13 20.60 4.44 -18.35
C ARG A 13 20.75 5.40 -17.16
N GLY A 14 21.41 4.97 -16.08
CA GLY A 14 21.58 5.75 -14.87
C GLY A 14 20.49 5.50 -13.84
N ARG A 15 20.43 6.39 -12.87
CA ARG A 15 19.53 6.32 -11.71
C ARG A 15 18.60 7.51 -11.69
N GLU A 16 17.35 7.29 -11.29
CA GLU A 16 16.33 8.32 -11.15
C GLU A 16 15.93 8.43 -9.69
N ALA A 17 15.89 9.66 -9.17
CA ALA A 17 15.33 9.96 -7.86
C ALA A 17 13.93 10.53 -8.06
N ILE A 18 12.92 9.74 -7.69
CA ILE A 18 11.53 10.18 -7.67
C ILE A 18 11.28 10.87 -6.33
N VAL A 19 10.91 12.14 -6.38
CA VAL A 19 10.64 12.97 -5.20
C VAL A 19 9.28 13.65 -5.39
N ASP A 20 8.31 13.23 -4.58
CA ASP A 20 6.97 13.80 -4.58
C ASP A 20 6.55 14.07 -3.13
N PRO A 21 6.50 15.35 -2.70
CA PRO A 21 6.11 15.71 -1.34
C PRO A 21 4.65 15.42 -1.00
N GLU A 22 3.79 15.18 -2.00
CA GLU A 22 2.37 14.88 -1.78
C GLU A 22 2.13 13.38 -1.61
N VAL A 23 3.08 12.54 -2.01
CA VAL A 23 2.97 11.09 -1.94
C VAL A 23 3.18 10.57 -0.53
N THR A 24 2.21 9.79 -0.06
CA THR A 24 2.21 9.14 1.25
C THR A 24 2.94 7.81 1.25
N ARG A 25 3.34 7.32 2.43
CA ARG A 25 3.94 5.97 2.60
C ARG A 25 3.11 4.88 1.93
N ARG A 26 1.78 4.92 2.11
CA ARG A 26 0.84 3.95 1.54
C ARG A 26 0.85 3.97 0.01
N GLU A 27 0.97 5.15 -0.59
CA GLU A 27 1.06 5.28 -2.05
C GLU A 27 2.40 4.78 -2.57
N VAL A 28 3.52 5.06 -1.86
CA VAL A 28 4.82 4.45 -2.20
C VAL A 28 4.70 2.93 -2.19
N VAL A 29 4.14 2.35 -1.14
CA VAL A 29 3.90 0.90 -1.03
C VAL A 29 3.04 0.38 -2.19
N SER A 30 1.93 1.06 -2.49
CA SER A 30 1.04 0.68 -3.58
C SER A 30 1.72 0.72 -4.95
N ARG A 31 2.56 1.71 -5.24
CA ARG A 31 3.33 1.81 -6.49
C ARG A 31 4.42 0.74 -6.61
N ILE A 32 4.97 0.29 -5.49
CA ILE A 32 5.91 -0.83 -5.45
C ILE A 32 5.17 -2.14 -5.70
N ALA A 33 4.06 -2.36 -5.00
CA ALA A 33 3.23 -3.56 -5.14
C ALA A 33 2.65 -3.71 -6.56
N SER A 34 2.25 -2.60 -7.18
CA SER A 34 1.76 -2.58 -8.57
C SER A 34 2.86 -2.80 -9.62
N GLY A 35 4.13 -2.66 -9.22
CA GLY A 35 5.29 -2.75 -10.13
C GLY A 35 5.55 -1.47 -10.94
N GLU A 36 4.96 -0.33 -10.57
CA GLU A 36 5.33 0.99 -11.11
C GLU A 36 6.79 1.31 -10.74
N TYR A 37 7.14 1.10 -9.47
CA TYR A 37 8.53 1.22 -8.99
C TYR A 37 9.22 -0.14 -9.05
N ARG A 38 10.23 -0.26 -9.91
CA ARG A 38 11.05 -1.48 -10.09
C ARG A 38 12.53 -1.14 -9.93
N ASN A 39 13.34 -2.14 -9.64
CA ASN A 39 14.80 -1.99 -9.48
C ASN A 39 15.16 -0.88 -8.47
N ILE A 40 14.43 -0.85 -7.35
CA ILE A 40 14.62 0.14 -6.30
C ILE A 40 15.96 -0.12 -5.64
N SER A 41 16.78 0.92 -5.56
CA SER A 41 18.06 0.87 -4.86
C SER A 41 17.92 1.25 -3.39
N PHE A 42 17.17 2.32 -3.10
CA PHE A 42 16.86 2.74 -1.74
C PHE A 42 15.59 3.59 -1.71
N ILE A 43 14.99 3.66 -0.53
CA ILE A 43 13.85 4.51 -0.19
C ILE A 43 14.23 5.26 1.09
N HIS A 44 14.34 6.58 0.96
CA HIS A 44 14.58 7.44 2.11
C HIS A 44 13.32 8.20 2.50
N GLU A 45 13.07 8.23 3.79
CA GLU A 45 12.10 9.13 4.41
C GLU A 45 12.85 10.38 4.88
N ILE A 46 12.39 11.54 4.43
CA ILE A 46 12.87 12.83 4.89
C ILE A 46 11.82 13.41 5.82
N ALA A 47 12.17 13.55 7.10
CA ALA A 47 11.31 14.13 8.12
C ALA A 47 12.08 15.22 8.86
N ASP A 48 11.64 16.47 8.65
CA ASP A 48 12.22 17.70 9.20
C ASP A 48 13.72 17.86 8.90
N ASN A 49 14.61 17.45 9.81
CA ASN A 49 16.06 17.52 9.64
C ASN A 49 16.73 16.13 9.66
N SER A 50 15.94 15.06 9.53
CA SER A 50 16.42 13.68 9.52
C SER A 50 16.18 13.00 8.18
N VAL A 51 17.07 12.06 7.88
CA VAL A 51 16.98 11.16 6.74
C VAL A 51 17.00 9.74 7.29
N GLY A 52 15.89 9.01 7.11
CA GLY A 52 15.77 7.61 7.49
C GLY A 52 15.83 6.70 6.27
N ASP A 53 16.64 5.63 6.34
CA ASP A 53 16.56 4.55 5.35
C ASP A 53 15.49 3.55 5.79
N ILE A 54 14.36 3.57 5.09
CA ILE A 54 13.19 2.73 5.36
C ILE A 54 12.98 1.69 4.24
N THR A 55 13.99 1.47 3.40
CA THR A 55 13.90 0.57 2.23
C THR A 55 13.38 -0.81 2.62
N ALA A 56 13.96 -1.41 3.66
CA ALA A 56 13.60 -2.76 4.10
C ALA A 56 12.14 -2.84 4.59
N GLU A 57 11.68 -1.83 5.34
CA GLU A 57 10.31 -1.80 5.87
C GLU A 57 9.28 -1.69 4.76
N ILE A 58 9.50 -0.78 3.80
CA ILE A 58 8.57 -0.54 2.70
C ILE A 58 8.51 -1.72 1.75
N LEU A 59 9.66 -2.35 1.44
CA LEU A 59 9.68 -3.55 0.60
C LEU A 59 8.98 -4.73 1.30
N ALA A 60 9.13 -4.87 2.62
CA ALA A 60 8.42 -5.90 3.37
C ALA A 60 6.90 -5.65 3.37
N GLU A 61 6.48 -4.39 3.54
CA GLU A 61 5.07 -3.99 3.50
C GLU A 61 4.45 -4.23 2.12
N ALA A 62 5.17 -3.90 1.04
CA ALA A 62 4.72 -4.10 -0.34
C ALA A 62 4.69 -5.58 -0.76
N ALA A 63 5.44 -6.46 -0.08
CA ALA A 63 5.42 -7.89 -0.32
C ALA A 63 4.23 -8.61 0.33
N LEU A 64 3.47 -7.94 1.22
CA LEU A 64 2.27 -8.51 1.81
C LEU A 64 1.19 -8.65 0.74
N PRO A 65 0.50 -9.81 0.67
CA PRO A 65 -0.64 -9.94 -0.23
C PRO A 65 -1.69 -8.90 0.16
N GLU A 66 -2.20 -8.15 -0.83
CA GLU A 66 -3.35 -7.28 -0.61
C GLU A 66 -4.48 -8.12 -0.03
N ILE A 67 -4.86 -7.86 1.22
CA ILE A 67 -6.11 -8.40 1.77
C ILE A 67 -7.20 -7.52 1.16
N PRO A 68 -8.01 -8.05 0.23
CA PRO A 68 -9.05 -7.24 -0.37
C PRO A 68 -10.03 -6.86 0.75
N VAL A 69 -10.19 -5.55 0.96
CA VAL A 69 -11.15 -4.99 1.94
C VAL A 69 -12.59 -5.44 1.64
N SER A 70 -12.84 -5.97 0.43
CA SER A 70 -14.14 -6.52 0.00
C SER A 70 -14.60 -7.78 0.75
N GLY A 71 -13.77 -8.40 1.59
CA GLY A 71 -14.15 -9.60 2.35
C GLY A 71 -14.88 -9.35 3.67
N ALA A 72 -14.75 -8.15 4.26
CA ALA A 72 -15.13 -7.94 5.65
C ALA A 72 -16.62 -7.62 5.90
N ASP A 73 -17.40 -7.24 4.88
CA ASP A 73 -18.71 -6.62 5.11
C ASP A 73 -19.89 -7.17 4.28
N LEU A 74 -19.79 -8.40 3.75
CA LEU A 74 -20.92 -9.06 3.06
C LEU A 74 -21.55 -10.19 3.87
N GLN A 75 -20.83 -10.72 4.86
CA GLN A 75 -21.31 -11.87 5.62
C GLN A 75 -22.38 -11.48 6.64
N ALA A 76 -22.19 -10.36 7.35
CA ALA A 76 -23.15 -9.86 8.33
C ALA A 76 -24.48 -9.46 7.69
N GLY A 77 -24.45 -8.66 6.61
CA GLY A 77 -25.65 -8.26 5.87
C GLY A 77 -26.41 -9.44 5.27
N ARG A 78 -25.69 -10.47 4.79
CA ARG A 78 -26.32 -11.71 4.29
C ARG A 78 -27.00 -12.51 5.40
N PHE A 79 -26.38 -12.62 6.58
CA PHE A 79 -26.96 -13.33 7.71
C PHE A 79 -28.18 -12.60 8.28
N ASP A 80 -28.13 -11.27 8.37
CA ASP A 80 -29.26 -10.47 8.82
C ASP A 80 -30.45 -10.58 7.85
N HIS A 81 -30.22 -10.46 6.54
CA HIS A 81 -31.27 -10.66 5.53
C HIS A 81 -31.86 -12.07 5.59
N ALA A 82 -31.03 -13.11 5.70
CA ALA A 82 -31.49 -14.50 5.80
C ALA A 82 -32.22 -14.81 7.12
N ARG A 83 -31.94 -14.05 8.19
CA ARG A 83 -32.65 -14.16 9.46
C ARG A 83 -33.99 -13.45 9.37
N ASP A 84 -34.04 -12.30 8.70
CA ASP A 84 -35.26 -11.52 8.56
C ASP A 84 -36.29 -12.26 7.72
N LEU A 85 -35.88 -12.85 6.60
CA LEU A 85 -36.74 -13.72 5.78
C LEU A 85 -37.37 -14.87 6.60
N ARG A 86 -36.62 -15.49 7.51
CA ARG A 86 -37.12 -16.58 8.38
C ARG A 86 -38.12 -16.12 9.45
N LYS A 87 -38.16 -14.84 9.82
CA LYS A 87 -39.18 -14.34 10.77
C LYS A 87 -40.56 -14.22 10.13
N HIS A 88 -40.61 -14.17 8.80
CA HIS A 88 -41.82 -13.96 8.01
C HIS A 88 -42.37 -15.27 7.42
N GLU A 89 -41.76 -16.42 7.70
CA GLU A 89 -42.35 -17.72 7.38
C GLU A 89 -43.49 -17.98 8.39
N GLU A 90 -44.72 -18.18 7.89
CA GLU A 90 -45.85 -18.64 8.71
C GLU A 90 -45.59 -20.07 9.20
N VAL A 91 -45.85 -20.30 10.49
CA VAL A 91 -45.64 -21.58 11.20
C VAL A 91 -46.68 -22.63 10.79
#